data_AF-A9DV25-F1
#
_entry.id   AF-A9DV25-F1
#
_cell.length_a   1.000
_cell.length_b   1.000
_cell.length_c   1.000
_cell.angle_alpha   90.00
_cell.angle_beta   90.00
_cell.angle_gamma   90.00
#
_symmetry.space_group_name_H-M   'P 1'
#
loop_
_entity.id
_entity.type
_entity.pdbx_description
1 polymer ?
#
loop_
_entity_poly.entity_id
_entity_poly.type
_entity_poly.pdbx_seq_one_letter_code
_entity_poly.pdbx_strand_id
1 'polypeptide(L)'
;MSSQKKVKLKQHLSIAKIGKFRFWLGVLLGIFSAVLFFGFIFTITELIDFFRVIQSYDLQLKDDKQLLFEKLFLLALSVAFGNNTMLRFWFSRPTKYLHKTYKYTSPRVVNYALFIEYVVLFGAISFITRFLLFAPFIDLHIFNEYGYVLYLFPVYLFFIAWTEISRYVKSQRWMLKTFACCIVLVILLSFIDVSKYKIGETAFQKMHQEEIEYLEKEVEKATRDYSIEFSEETVNALKELRTKRAFNLLKKTELAFKTEGTVSLDTIIFEKILIHNFKGYHIDRRESYQYIFPFQVYEQLRKVDPKSPEATELLNILAEFYELSLYYLDAFDGGQQSTLNAIKKSTMEKANSYLDHSYHNADYNFMYNQTYYLLYHLQKLGTYNHHPLFEKATPFPPAILFDSWAKEHFPEFKT
;
A
#
# COMPACT_ATOMS: atom_id res chain seq x y z
N MET A 1 45.38 36.84 47.34
CA MET A 1 45.90 35.56 46.82
C MET A 1 45.22 35.24 45.50
N SER A 2 45.94 35.38 44.39
CA SER A 2 45.46 35.05 43.04
C SER A 2 45.30 33.53 42.90
N SER A 3 44.06 33.08 42.79
CA SER A 3 43.74 31.69 42.43
C SER A 3 44.10 31.49 40.96
N GLN A 4 45.32 30.99 40.70
CA GLN A 4 45.67 30.49 39.38
C GLN A 4 44.75 29.31 39.04
N LYS A 5 43.69 29.56 38.26
CA LYS A 5 42.90 28.50 37.61
C LYS A 5 43.85 27.71 36.71
N LYS A 6 44.35 26.57 37.21
CA LYS A 6 45.11 25.61 36.40
C LYS A 6 44.24 25.20 35.22
N VAL A 7 44.64 25.60 34.01
CA VAL A 7 44.01 25.17 32.75
C VAL A 7 44.19 23.66 32.64
N LYS A 8 43.13 22.89 32.91
CA LYS A 8 43.15 21.44 32.74
C LYS A 8 43.02 21.14 31.24
N LEU A 9 44.12 20.70 30.63
CA LEU A 9 44.11 20.24 29.24
C LEU A 9 43.22 18.99 29.09
N LYS A 10 42.36 18.98 28.06
CA LYS A 10 41.53 17.83 27.72
C LYS A 10 42.42 16.63 27.38
N GLN A 11 42.13 15.49 27.98
CA GLN A 11 42.86 14.26 27.75
C GLN A 11 42.49 13.64 26.39
N HIS A 12 43.42 12.89 25.78
CA HIS A 12 43.14 12.09 24.59
C HIS A 12 42.36 10.80 24.91
N LEU A 13 41.38 10.47 24.07
CA LEU A 13 40.65 9.21 24.12
C LEU A 13 41.58 8.06 23.68
N SER A 14 41.65 7.00 24.49
CA SER A 14 42.46 5.82 24.18
C SER A 14 41.82 4.56 24.77
N ILE A 15 42.06 3.42 24.14
CA ILE A 15 41.54 2.11 24.58
C ILE A 15 41.94 1.82 26.03
N ALA A 16 43.18 2.15 26.42
CA ALA A 16 43.66 1.93 27.78
C ALA A 16 42.83 2.66 28.85
N LYS A 17 42.32 3.86 28.53
CA LYS A 17 41.51 4.66 29.46
C LYS A 17 40.07 4.16 29.60
N ILE A 18 39.50 3.64 28.52
CA ILE A 18 38.17 2.98 28.52
C ILE A 18 38.28 1.59 29.19
N GLY A 19 39.41 0.91 29.01
CA GLY A 19 39.66 -0.48 29.38
C GLY A 19 39.51 -1.38 28.15
N LYS A 20 40.50 -2.25 27.87
CA LYS A 20 40.53 -3.11 26.67
C LYS A 20 39.28 -3.97 26.52
N PHE A 21 38.92 -4.72 27.58
CA PHE A 21 37.73 -5.56 27.59
C PHE A 21 36.47 -4.75 27.33
N ARG A 22 36.31 -3.63 28.04
CA ARG A 22 35.14 -2.76 27.92
C ARG A 22 35.02 -2.12 26.55
N PHE A 23 36.15 -1.72 25.95
CA PHE A 23 36.18 -1.15 24.63
C PHE A 23 35.58 -2.14 23.61
N TRP A 24 36.14 -3.35 23.54
CA TRP A 24 35.69 -4.39 22.61
C TRP A 24 34.28 -4.88 22.89
N LEU A 25 33.93 -5.08 24.17
CA LEU A 25 32.57 -5.46 24.54
C LEU A 25 31.56 -4.37 24.16
N GLY A 26 31.91 -3.10 24.31
CA GLY A 26 31.06 -2.00 23.86
C GLY A 26 30.86 -1.98 22.35
N VAL A 27 31.91 -2.25 21.57
CA VAL A 27 31.81 -2.39 20.10
C VAL A 27 30.87 -3.54 19.74
N LEU A 28 31.06 -4.71 20.36
CA LEU A 28 30.22 -5.88 20.13
C LEU A 28 28.75 -5.59 20.47
N LEU A 29 28.48 -4.99 21.63
CA LEU A 29 27.15 -4.58 22.04
C LEU A 29 26.53 -3.57 21.08
N GLY A 30 27.31 -2.60 20.59
CA GLY A 30 26.83 -1.62 19.61
C GLY A 30 26.41 -2.27 18.29
N ILE A 31 27.22 -3.17 17.75
CA ILE A 31 26.90 -3.93 16.53
C ILE A 31 25.66 -4.80 16.76
N PHE A 32 25.63 -5.55 17.86
CA PHE A 32 24.50 -6.41 18.21
C PHE A 32 23.20 -5.62 18.37
N SER A 33 23.24 -4.47 19.05
CA SER A 33 22.09 -3.59 19.19
C SER A 33 21.63 -2.98 17.87
N ALA A 34 22.55 -2.65 16.95
CA ALA A 34 22.18 -2.19 15.61
C ALA A 34 21.44 -3.29 14.82
N VAL A 35 21.94 -4.52 14.85
CA VAL A 35 21.30 -5.65 14.16
C VAL A 35 19.92 -5.96 14.76
N LEU A 36 19.81 -6.02 16.09
CA LEU A 36 18.54 -6.26 16.77
C LEU A 36 17.52 -5.15 16.48
N PHE A 37 17.94 -3.88 16.55
CA PHE A 37 17.05 -2.76 16.30
C PHE A 37 16.59 -2.71 14.84
N PHE A 38 17.49 -2.99 13.89
CA PHE A 38 17.12 -3.10 12.48
C PHE A 38 16.09 -4.21 12.24
N GLY A 39 16.34 -5.40 12.77
CA GLY A 39 15.40 -6.53 12.67
C GLY A 39 14.05 -6.20 13.30
N PHE A 40 14.03 -5.56 14.47
CA PHE A 40 12.80 -5.13 15.13
C PHE A 40 11.99 -4.13 14.29
N ILE A 41 12.62 -3.07 13.77
CA ILE A 41 11.93 -2.05 12.96
C ILE A 41 11.46 -2.64 11.62
N PHE A 42 12.26 -3.50 11.00
CA PHE A 42 11.87 -4.22 9.80
C PHE A 42 10.62 -5.07 10.04
N THR A 43 10.62 -5.90 11.09
CA THR A 43 9.45 -6.73 11.43
C THR A 43 8.22 -5.88 11.71
N ILE A 44 8.34 -4.73 12.37
CA ILE A 44 7.20 -3.81 12.56
C ILE A 44 6.67 -3.29 11.22
N THR A 45 7.56 -2.98 10.27
CA THR A 45 7.18 -2.49 8.94
C THR A 45 6.38 -3.57 8.18
N GLU A 46 6.87 -4.81 8.16
CA GLU A 46 6.15 -5.95 7.56
C GLU A 46 4.81 -6.24 8.26
N LEU A 47 4.76 -6.14 9.58
CA LEU A 47 3.51 -6.30 10.34
C LEU A 47 2.50 -5.21 9.99
N ILE A 48 2.95 -3.98 9.73
CA ILE A 48 2.06 -2.89 9.33
C ILE A 48 1.50 -3.13 7.94
N ASP A 49 2.32 -3.55 6.99
CA ASP A 49 1.85 -3.91 5.65
C ASP A 49 0.87 -5.10 5.72
N PHE A 50 1.12 -6.09 6.58
CA PHE A 50 0.16 -7.15 6.89
C PHE A 50 -1.16 -6.62 7.48
N PHE A 51 -1.10 -5.72 8.47
CA PHE A 51 -2.31 -5.13 9.06
C PHE A 51 -3.08 -4.24 8.08
N ARG A 52 -2.39 -3.55 7.16
CA ARG A 52 -3.01 -2.79 6.07
C ARG A 52 -3.84 -3.70 5.18
N VAL A 53 -3.25 -4.82 4.76
CA VAL A 53 -3.94 -5.83 3.94
C VAL A 53 -5.17 -6.39 4.67
N ILE A 54 -5.07 -6.72 5.96
CA ILE A 54 -6.21 -7.17 6.77
C ILE A 54 -7.33 -6.12 6.83
N GLN A 55 -6.97 -4.84 6.87
CA GLN A 55 -7.93 -3.72 6.83
C GLN A 55 -8.40 -3.39 5.41
N SER A 56 -8.11 -4.26 4.44
CA SER A 56 -8.47 -4.11 3.03
C SER A 56 -7.85 -2.89 2.35
N TYR A 57 -6.72 -2.40 2.86
CA TYR A 57 -5.89 -1.42 2.14
C TYR A 57 -4.98 -2.13 1.16
N ASP A 58 -4.63 -1.40 0.09
CA ASP A 58 -3.70 -1.89 -0.90
C ASP A 58 -2.27 -1.98 -0.35
N LEU A 59 -1.49 -2.94 -0.87
CA LEU A 59 -0.06 -2.94 -0.65
C LEU A 59 0.55 -1.89 -1.56
N GLN A 60 1.24 -0.89 -1.01
CA GLN A 60 1.99 0.03 -1.86
C GLN A 60 3.10 -0.76 -2.57
N LEU A 61 2.95 -0.98 -3.88
CA LEU A 61 4.02 -1.51 -4.72
C LEU A 61 5.16 -0.47 -4.72
N LYS A 62 6.18 -0.72 -3.89
CA LYS A 62 7.36 0.14 -3.78
C LYS A 62 8.27 -0.15 -4.98
N ASP A 63 8.72 0.90 -5.64
CA ASP A 63 9.79 0.80 -6.63
C ASP A 63 11.07 0.28 -5.94
N ASP A 64 11.90 -0.48 -6.66
CA ASP A 64 13.16 -1.03 -6.15
C ASP A 64 14.05 0.05 -5.54
N LYS A 65 14.02 1.26 -6.14
CA LYS A 65 14.74 2.43 -5.64
C LYS A 65 14.21 2.90 -4.28
N GLN A 66 12.90 2.90 -4.09
CA GLN A 66 12.26 3.29 -2.84
C GLN A 66 12.55 2.26 -1.74
N LEU A 67 12.48 0.97 -2.08
CA LEU A 67 12.81 -0.11 -1.15
C LEU A 67 14.28 -0.03 -0.70
N LEU A 68 15.20 0.20 -1.63
CA LEU A 68 16.62 0.41 -1.33
C LEU A 68 16.84 1.62 -0.43
N PHE A 69 16.16 2.73 -0.72
CA PHE A 69 16.23 3.95 0.08
C PHE A 69 15.78 3.71 1.53
N GLU A 70 14.58 3.15 1.72
CA GLU A 70 14.02 2.85 3.04
C GLU A 70 14.94 1.92 3.82
N LYS A 71 15.43 0.86 3.18
CA LYS A 71 16.37 -0.10 3.78
C LYS A 71 17.63 0.59 4.27
N LEU A 72 18.28 1.39 3.42
CA LEU A 72 19.51 2.09 3.78
C LEU A 72 19.29 3.13 4.89
N PHE A 73 18.14 3.81 4.88
CA PHE A 73 17.79 4.78 5.92
C PHE A 73 17.61 4.09 7.28
N LEU A 74 16.83 3.01 7.32
CA LEU A 74 16.61 2.21 8.54
C LEU A 74 17.90 1.57 9.06
N LEU A 75 18.78 1.12 8.17
CA LEU A 75 20.11 0.62 8.52
C LEU A 75 20.99 1.72 9.13
N ALA A 76 21.04 2.90 8.51
CA ALA A 76 21.81 4.04 9.02
C ALA A 76 21.31 4.48 10.40
N LEU A 77 19.99 4.50 10.59
CA LEU A 77 19.36 4.81 11.88
C LEU A 77 19.70 3.75 12.95
N SER A 78 19.65 2.48 12.57
CA SER A 78 20.03 1.36 13.45
C SER A 78 21.50 1.38 13.85
N VAL A 79 22.39 1.72 12.91
CA VAL A 79 23.82 1.88 13.20
C VAL A 79 24.08 3.09 14.11
N ALA A 80 23.34 4.19 13.93
CA ALA A 80 23.41 5.33 14.84
C ALA A 80 22.96 4.94 16.27
N PHE A 81 21.88 4.16 16.39
CA PHE A 81 21.42 3.58 17.66
C PHE A 81 22.51 2.71 18.31
N GLY A 82 23.09 1.78 17.55
CA GLY A 82 24.18 0.92 18.01
C GLY A 82 25.43 1.71 18.46
N ASN A 83 25.81 2.75 17.72
CA ASN A 83 26.88 3.66 18.12
C ASN A 83 26.58 4.32 19.47
N ASN A 84 25.35 4.76 19.71
CA ASN A 84 24.97 5.36 21.00
C ASN A 84 24.98 4.34 22.14
N THR A 85 24.55 3.10 21.90
CA THR A 85 24.65 2.02 22.89
C THR A 85 26.10 1.69 23.23
N MET A 86 26.99 1.65 22.23
CA MET A 86 28.44 1.49 22.44
C MET A 86 28.99 2.62 23.32
N LEU A 87 28.68 3.88 23.00
CA LEU A 87 29.12 5.04 23.76
C LEU A 87 28.59 5.00 25.20
N ARG A 88 27.30 4.71 25.39
CA ARG A 88 26.68 4.53 26.69
C ARG A 88 27.41 3.48 27.51
N PHE A 89 27.75 2.34 26.90
CA PHE A 89 28.51 1.29 27.57
C PHE A 89 29.92 1.71 27.94
N TRP A 90 30.65 2.41 27.06
CA TRP A 90 31.98 2.93 27.35
C TRP A 90 31.99 3.95 28.50
N PHE A 91 30.90 4.69 28.69
CA PHE A 91 30.83 5.75 29.71
C PHE A 91 29.95 5.43 30.94
N SER A 92 29.23 4.30 30.99
CA SER A 92 28.29 3.90 32.09
C SER A 92 28.87 3.82 33.52
N ARG A 93 30.08 3.27 33.70
CA ARG A 93 30.78 3.20 35.00
C ARG A 93 32.16 3.88 34.97
N PRO A 94 32.65 4.48 36.07
CA PRO A 94 34.01 5.02 36.14
C PRO A 94 35.08 3.93 36.18
N THR A 95 36.09 4.01 35.31
CA THR A 95 37.36 3.27 35.47
C THR A 95 38.30 4.03 36.43
N LYS A 96 39.21 3.32 37.14
CA LYS A 96 40.18 3.93 38.08
C LYS A 96 40.96 5.11 37.46
N TYR A 97 41.25 5.06 36.16
CA TYR A 97 42.03 6.05 35.42
C TYR A 97 41.28 7.35 35.05
N LEU A 98 39.95 7.36 35.15
CA LEU A 98 39.12 8.50 34.77
C LEU A 98 38.29 9.07 35.92
N HIS A 99 38.40 8.50 37.12
CA HIS A 99 37.52 8.74 38.28
C HIS A 99 37.35 10.23 38.67
N LYS A 100 38.42 11.06 38.60
CA LYS A 100 38.38 12.49 38.94
C LYS A 100 37.67 13.38 37.90
N THR A 101 37.65 12.98 36.64
CA THR A 101 36.94 13.68 35.54
C THR A 101 35.53 13.08 35.36
N TYR A 102 35.32 11.82 35.76
CA TYR A 102 34.10 11.06 35.56
C TYR A 102 32.90 11.48 36.41
N LYS A 103 33.12 12.09 37.58
CA LYS A 103 32.05 12.33 38.58
C LYS A 103 30.86 13.12 38.01
N TYR A 104 31.07 13.92 36.96
CA TYR A 104 30.02 14.69 36.27
C TYR A 104 29.92 14.39 34.77
N THR A 105 31.00 13.96 34.12
CA THR A 105 31.04 13.71 32.67
C THR A 105 30.29 12.43 32.25
N SER A 106 30.42 11.36 33.02
CA SER A 106 29.88 10.04 32.65
C SER A 106 28.35 9.97 32.73
N PRO A 107 27.69 10.44 33.80
CA PRO A 107 26.23 10.48 33.85
C PRO A 107 25.63 11.32 32.72
N ARG A 108 26.28 12.44 32.37
CA ARG A 108 25.79 13.33 31.30
C ARG A 108 25.92 12.71 29.91
N VAL A 109 27.07 12.10 29.59
CA VAL A 109 27.23 11.39 28.31
C VAL A 109 26.27 10.20 28.21
N VAL A 110 26.05 9.46 29.31
CA VAL A 110 25.11 8.35 29.38
C VAL A 110 23.66 8.82 29.17
N ASN A 111 23.24 9.86 29.89
CA ASN A 111 21.89 10.41 29.77
C ASN A 111 21.66 11.02 28.38
N TYR A 112 22.67 11.65 27.80
CA TYR A 112 22.57 12.20 26.45
C TYR A 112 22.53 11.11 25.38
N ALA A 113 23.33 10.05 25.51
CA ALA A 113 23.25 8.89 24.63
C ALA A 113 21.86 8.23 24.70
N LEU A 114 21.31 8.09 25.91
CA LEU A 114 19.97 7.55 26.14
C LEU A 114 18.85 8.49 25.61
N PHE A 115 19.02 9.81 25.72
CA PHE A 115 18.14 10.78 25.05
C PHE A 115 18.17 10.60 23.53
N ILE A 116 19.35 10.44 22.93
CA ILE A 116 19.47 10.21 21.49
C ILE A 116 18.85 8.86 21.11
N GLU A 117 19.04 7.79 21.90
CA GLU A 117 18.36 6.50 21.71
C GLU A 117 16.83 6.67 21.68
N TYR A 118 16.25 7.49 22.58
CA TYR A 118 14.83 7.82 22.54
C TYR A 118 14.42 8.67 21.34
N VAL A 119 15.26 9.62 20.90
CA VAL A 119 15.01 10.40 19.67
C VAL A 119 15.04 9.52 18.44
N VAL A 120 15.94 8.53 18.38
CA VAL A 120 15.97 7.50 17.33
C VAL A 120 14.67 6.70 17.36
N LEU A 121 14.27 6.20 18.52
CA LEU A 121 13.03 5.43 18.68
C LEU A 121 11.80 6.27 18.28
N PHE A 122 11.73 7.51 18.73
CA PHE A 122 10.67 8.45 18.36
C PHE A 122 10.68 8.74 16.87
N GLY A 123 11.85 8.94 16.26
CA GLY A 123 12.01 9.15 14.82
C GLY A 123 11.58 7.92 14.01
N ALA A 124 11.94 6.72 14.45
CA ALA A 124 11.52 5.47 13.83
C ALA A 124 10.00 5.27 13.95
N ILE A 125 9.42 5.46 15.14
CA ILE A 125 7.97 5.38 15.36
C ILE A 125 7.23 6.47 14.57
N SER A 126 7.77 7.69 14.51
CA SER A 126 7.18 8.78 13.73
C SER A 126 7.24 8.48 12.23
N PHE A 127 8.34 7.91 11.75
CA PHE A 127 8.48 7.47 10.37
C PHE A 127 7.43 6.41 10.05
N ILE A 128 7.35 5.38 10.90
CA ILE A 128 6.38 4.30 10.80
C ILE A 128 4.94 4.83 10.84
N THR A 129 4.57 5.61 11.85
CA THR A 129 3.18 6.08 12.02
C THR A 129 2.77 7.06 10.93
N ARG A 130 3.63 8.01 10.54
CA ARG A 130 3.25 9.05 9.58
C ARG A 130 3.33 8.60 8.13
N PHE A 131 4.32 7.80 7.76
CA PHE A 131 4.50 7.37 6.37
C PHE A 131 3.91 5.97 6.11
N LEU A 132 3.90 5.08 7.11
CA LEU A 132 3.39 3.71 6.95
C LEU A 132 2.00 3.46 7.56
N LEU A 133 1.40 4.32 8.40
CA LEU A 133 0.03 4.08 8.89
C LEU A 133 -1.00 5.05 8.31
N PHE A 134 -0.75 6.36 8.37
CA PHE A 134 -1.79 7.37 8.12
C PHE A 134 -1.77 8.01 6.74
N ALA A 135 -0.81 7.65 5.89
CA ALA A 135 -0.60 8.32 4.60
C ALA A 135 -0.61 7.36 3.41
N PRO A 136 -1.76 6.76 3.05
CA PRO A 136 -1.87 6.03 1.79
C PRO A 136 -1.63 6.93 0.56
N PHE A 137 -1.72 8.26 0.72
CA PHE A 137 -1.64 9.26 -0.36
C PHE A 137 -0.55 10.33 -0.19
N ILE A 138 0.38 10.20 0.77
CA ILE A 138 1.54 11.12 0.73
C ILE A 138 2.29 10.78 -0.55
N ASP A 139 2.35 11.77 -1.44
CA ASP A 139 3.08 11.68 -2.68
C ASP A 139 4.53 11.34 -2.34
N LEU A 140 4.92 10.09 -2.67
CA LEU A 140 6.26 9.59 -2.46
C LEU A 140 7.29 10.39 -3.30
N HIS A 141 6.83 11.35 -4.12
CA HIS A 141 7.66 12.40 -4.70
C HIS A 141 8.58 13.07 -3.68
N ILE A 142 8.17 13.25 -2.42
CA ILE A 142 9.06 13.80 -1.38
C ILE A 142 10.31 12.93 -1.19
N PHE A 143 10.19 11.61 -1.30
CA PHE A 143 11.34 10.71 -1.22
C PHE A 143 12.20 10.77 -2.48
N ASN A 144 11.57 10.88 -3.65
CA ASN A 144 12.29 10.99 -4.92
C ASN A 144 13.05 12.34 -5.04
N GLU A 145 12.46 13.44 -4.55
CA GLU A 145 13.02 14.79 -4.64
C GLU A 145 13.88 15.18 -3.45
N TYR A 146 13.53 14.76 -2.22
CA TYR A 146 14.17 15.22 -0.98
C TYR A 146 14.67 14.08 -0.10
N GLY A 147 14.64 12.82 -0.55
CA GLY A 147 15.03 11.66 0.24
C GLY A 147 16.45 11.77 0.83
N TYR A 148 17.37 12.42 0.11
CA TYR A 148 18.74 12.65 0.58
C TYR A 148 18.81 13.48 1.88
N VAL A 149 17.84 14.38 2.11
CA VAL A 149 17.77 15.18 3.34
C VAL A 149 17.52 14.29 4.56
N LEU A 150 16.77 13.19 4.39
CA LEU A 150 16.49 12.27 5.48
C LEU A 150 17.74 11.54 5.97
N TYR A 151 18.73 11.27 5.10
CA TYR A 151 20.02 10.71 5.52
C TYR A 151 20.84 11.65 6.42
N LEU A 152 20.57 12.96 6.40
CA LEU A 152 21.22 13.89 7.32
C LEU A 152 20.80 13.60 8.77
N PHE A 153 19.64 12.99 9.01
CA PHE A 153 19.18 12.68 10.35
C PHE A 153 20.09 11.69 11.08
N PRO A 154 20.32 10.44 10.61
CA PRO A 154 21.24 9.51 11.28
C PRO A 154 22.67 10.06 11.36
N VAL A 155 23.13 10.81 10.35
CA VAL A 155 24.43 11.48 10.36
C VAL A 155 24.52 12.54 11.48
N TYR A 156 23.50 13.37 11.60
CA TYR A 156 23.39 14.36 12.67
C TYR A 156 23.39 13.70 14.06
N LEU A 157 22.60 12.63 14.24
CA LEU A 157 22.54 11.88 15.49
C LEU A 157 23.89 11.25 15.87
N PHE A 158 24.66 10.80 14.88
CA PHE A 158 26.03 10.36 15.10
C PHE A 158 26.91 11.51 15.61
N PHE A 159 26.94 12.64 14.89
CA PHE A 159 27.83 13.75 15.24
C PHE A 159 27.46 14.42 16.55
N ILE A 160 26.18 14.51 16.91
CA ILE A 160 25.76 15.12 18.17
C ILE A 160 26.20 14.28 19.37
N ALA A 161 26.14 12.95 19.28
CA ALA A 161 26.63 12.02 20.29
C ALA A 161 28.15 12.19 20.51
N TRP A 162 28.92 12.25 19.42
CA TRP A 162 30.36 12.43 19.47
C TRP A 162 30.79 13.85 19.86
N THR A 163 29.97 14.86 19.58
CA THR A 163 30.19 16.24 20.03
C THR A 163 30.10 16.32 21.54
N GLU A 164 29.14 15.65 22.17
CA GLU A 164 29.04 15.60 23.64
C GLU A 164 30.29 14.98 24.27
N ILE A 165 30.84 13.92 23.67
CA ILE A 165 32.12 13.32 24.13
C ILE A 165 33.28 14.30 23.95
N SER A 166 33.31 15.01 22.81
CA SER A 166 34.36 15.98 22.46
C SER A 166 34.42 17.18 23.42
N ARG A 167 33.30 17.48 24.11
CA ARG A 167 33.28 18.50 25.17
C ARG A 167 34.20 18.14 26.34
N TYR A 168 34.43 16.85 26.59
CA TYR A 168 35.19 16.39 27.76
C TYR A 168 36.54 15.73 27.41
N VAL A 169 36.65 15.10 26.24
CA VAL A 169 37.84 14.34 25.82
C VAL A 169 38.20 14.68 24.38
N LYS A 170 39.49 14.71 24.03
CA LYS A 170 39.92 14.84 22.63
C LYS A 170 39.62 13.53 21.89
N SER A 171 38.54 13.50 21.12
CA SER A 171 37.98 12.32 20.45
C SER A 171 37.94 12.41 18.91
N GLN A 172 38.33 13.52 18.30
CA GLN A 172 38.18 13.79 16.84
C GLN A 172 38.66 12.64 15.94
N ARG A 173 39.87 12.08 16.19
CA ARG A 173 40.40 10.95 15.40
C ARG A 173 39.56 9.68 15.56
N TRP A 174 39.04 9.44 16.76
CA TRP A 174 38.18 8.29 17.04
C TRP A 174 36.80 8.47 16.40
N MET A 175 36.24 9.67 16.46
CA MET A 175 34.98 10.01 15.81
C MET A 175 35.03 9.70 14.31
N LEU A 176 36.08 10.15 13.60
CA LEU A 176 36.23 9.88 12.16
C LEU A 176 36.40 8.39 11.85
N LYS A 177 37.21 7.67 12.64
CA LYS A 177 37.40 6.22 12.47
C LYS A 177 36.09 5.45 12.70
N THR A 178 35.34 5.80 13.73
CA THR A 178 34.05 5.17 14.02
C THR A 178 33.03 5.52 12.94
N PHE A 179 33.01 6.76 12.43
CA PHE A 179 32.12 7.16 11.34
C PHE A 179 32.37 6.32 10.08
N ALA A 180 33.63 6.16 9.68
CA ALA A 180 34.00 5.30 8.55
C ALA A 180 33.60 3.83 8.80
N CYS A 181 33.82 3.32 10.01
CA CYS A 181 33.38 1.97 10.39
C CYS A 181 31.85 1.81 10.32
N CYS A 182 31.08 2.81 10.77
CA CYS A 182 29.63 2.82 10.67
C CYS A 182 29.15 2.79 9.21
N ILE A 183 29.79 3.55 8.31
CA ILE A 183 29.47 3.51 6.87
C ILE A 183 29.72 2.11 6.30
N VAL A 184 30.88 1.52 6.60
CA VAL A 184 31.20 0.14 6.17
C VAL A 184 30.17 -0.84 6.72
N LEU A 185 29.75 -0.69 7.98
CA LEU A 185 28.73 -1.54 8.59
C LEU A 185 27.37 -1.41 7.90
N VAL A 186 26.93 -0.19 7.55
CA VAL A 186 25.69 0.02 6.78
C VAL A 186 25.77 -0.70 5.44
N ILE A 187 26.88 -0.56 4.72
CA ILE A 187 27.10 -1.23 3.42
C ILE A 187 27.06 -2.75 3.60
N LEU A 188 27.77 -3.30 4.59
CA LEU A 188 27.79 -4.74 4.85
C LEU A 188 26.40 -5.28 5.20
N LEU A 189 25.65 -4.58 6.06
CA LEU A 189 24.29 -4.98 6.43
C LEU A 189 23.30 -4.79 5.27
N SER A 190 23.58 -3.91 4.30
CA SER A 190 22.73 -3.71 3.12
C SER A 190 22.66 -4.94 2.21
N PHE A 191 23.66 -5.84 2.27
CA PHE A 191 23.63 -7.12 1.57
C PHE A 191 22.72 -8.16 2.23
N ILE A 192 22.24 -7.92 3.45
CA ILE A 192 21.26 -8.80 4.09
C ILE A 192 19.92 -8.60 3.39
N ASP A 193 19.47 -9.63 2.69
CA ASP A 193 18.18 -9.65 2.01
C ASP A 193 17.06 -9.98 3.00
N VAL A 194 16.53 -8.94 3.62
CA VAL A 194 15.36 -9.05 4.51
C VAL A 194 14.06 -9.07 3.71
N SER A 195 14.08 -8.68 2.43
CA SER A 195 12.93 -8.71 1.50
C SER A 195 12.42 -10.12 1.19
N LYS A 196 13.08 -11.19 1.66
CA LYS A 196 12.51 -12.55 1.60
C LYS A 196 11.32 -12.77 2.52
N TYR A 197 11.19 -11.97 3.58
CA TYR A 197 10.06 -12.05 4.51
C TYR A 197 8.89 -11.20 3.97
N LYS A 198 8.37 -11.57 2.80
CA LYS A 198 7.27 -10.90 2.09
C LYS A 198 5.92 -11.13 2.75
N ILE A 199 5.76 -10.81 4.04
CA ILE A 199 4.57 -11.19 4.81
C ILE A 199 3.36 -10.42 4.29
N GLY A 200 3.49 -9.10 4.10
CA GLY A 200 2.42 -8.26 3.56
C GLY A 200 2.00 -8.69 2.16
N GLU A 201 2.96 -8.92 1.26
CA GLU A 201 2.69 -9.35 -0.12
C GLU A 201 2.07 -10.75 -0.18
N THR A 202 2.56 -11.70 0.62
CA THR A 202 1.96 -13.06 0.71
C THR A 202 0.52 -12.98 1.22
N ALA A 203 0.27 -12.14 2.23
CA ALA A 203 -1.08 -11.94 2.75
C ALA A 203 -1.99 -11.29 1.69
N PHE A 204 -1.48 -10.30 0.95
CA PHE A 204 -2.22 -9.64 -0.12
C PHE A 204 -2.60 -10.63 -1.23
N GLN A 205 -1.62 -11.40 -1.73
CA GLN A 205 -1.85 -12.43 -2.73
C GLN A 205 -2.88 -13.46 -2.27
N LYS A 206 -2.84 -13.87 -1.00
CA LYS A 206 -3.77 -14.85 -0.45
C LYS A 206 -5.18 -14.27 -0.24
N MET A 207 -5.30 -13.01 0.18
CA MET A 207 -6.60 -12.37 0.40
C MET A 207 -7.29 -11.99 -0.90
N HIS A 208 -6.53 -11.68 -1.95
CA HIS A 208 -7.02 -11.25 -3.26
C HIS A 208 -6.78 -12.29 -4.36
N GLN A 209 -6.61 -13.56 -3.97
CA GLN A 209 -6.26 -14.64 -4.89
C GLN A 209 -7.31 -14.80 -5.99
N GLU A 210 -8.59 -14.77 -5.62
CA GLU A 210 -9.71 -14.91 -6.54
C GLU A 210 -9.72 -13.77 -7.59
N GLU A 211 -9.55 -12.53 -7.14
CA GLU A 211 -9.50 -11.37 -8.05
C GLU A 211 -8.30 -11.42 -9.01
N ILE A 212 -7.14 -11.85 -8.52
CA ILE A 212 -5.91 -11.97 -9.31
C ILE A 212 -6.03 -13.10 -10.33
N GLU A 213 -6.54 -14.26 -9.92
CA GLU A 213 -6.74 -15.40 -10.82
C GLU A 213 -7.75 -15.07 -11.92
N TYR A 214 -8.85 -14.37 -11.60
CA TYR A 214 -9.82 -13.93 -12.61
C TYR A 214 -9.18 -12.96 -13.61
N LEU A 215 -8.43 -11.95 -13.12
CA LEU A 215 -7.69 -11.02 -13.97
C LEU A 215 -6.73 -11.75 -14.92
N GLU A 216 -5.91 -12.66 -14.39
CA GLU A 216 -4.91 -13.38 -15.19
C GLU A 216 -5.57 -14.26 -16.25
N LYS A 217 -6.68 -14.92 -15.90
CA LYS A 217 -7.49 -15.69 -16.85
C LYS A 217 -8.08 -14.82 -17.96
N GLU A 218 -8.59 -13.65 -17.64
CA GLU A 218 -9.16 -12.73 -18.64
C GLU A 218 -8.09 -12.10 -19.54
N VAL A 219 -6.91 -11.79 -18.98
CA VAL A 219 -5.74 -11.34 -19.76
C VAL A 219 -5.27 -12.42 -20.72
N GLU A 220 -5.15 -13.67 -20.26
CA GLU A 220 -4.78 -14.81 -21.09
C GLU A 220 -5.83 -15.06 -22.19
N LYS A 221 -7.12 -15.02 -21.82
CA LYS A 221 -8.23 -15.14 -22.76
C LYS A 221 -8.16 -14.07 -23.85
N ALA A 222 -7.96 -12.81 -23.48
CA ALA A 222 -7.88 -11.71 -24.44
C ALA A 222 -6.70 -11.86 -25.41
N THR A 223 -5.56 -12.34 -24.91
CA THR A 223 -4.38 -12.61 -25.73
C THR A 223 -4.67 -13.73 -26.72
N ARG A 224 -5.24 -14.84 -26.26
CA ARG A 224 -5.48 -16.04 -27.07
C ARG A 224 -6.62 -15.87 -28.07
N ASP A 225 -7.76 -15.34 -27.61
CA ASP A 225 -9.01 -15.36 -28.36
C ASP A 225 -9.19 -14.08 -29.20
N TYR A 226 -8.56 -12.96 -28.79
CA TYR A 226 -8.72 -11.65 -29.43
C TYR A 226 -7.40 -11.03 -29.93
N SER A 227 -6.24 -11.66 -29.67
CA SER A 227 -4.92 -11.09 -30.01
C SER A 227 -4.67 -9.72 -29.38
N ILE A 228 -5.23 -9.48 -28.19
CA ILE A 228 -5.04 -8.24 -27.43
C ILE A 228 -3.93 -8.45 -26.41
N GLU A 229 -2.88 -7.63 -26.49
CA GLU A 229 -1.81 -7.58 -25.49
C GLU A 229 -1.99 -6.38 -24.58
N PHE A 230 -2.15 -6.64 -23.28
CA PHE A 230 -2.25 -5.58 -22.28
C PHE A 230 -0.86 -5.13 -21.81
N SER A 231 -0.70 -3.82 -21.61
CA SER A 231 0.55 -3.30 -21.04
C SER A 231 0.73 -3.77 -19.59
N GLU A 232 1.97 -4.02 -19.19
CA GLU A 232 2.31 -4.41 -17.81
C GLU A 232 1.81 -3.38 -16.79
N GLU A 233 1.87 -2.09 -17.12
CA GLU A 233 1.35 -1.01 -16.28
C GLU A 233 -0.15 -1.16 -16.03
N THR A 234 -0.92 -1.53 -17.06
CA THR A 234 -2.38 -1.73 -16.93
C THR A 234 -2.71 -2.98 -16.11
N VAL A 235 -2.00 -4.09 -16.35
CA VAL A 235 -2.19 -5.32 -15.56
C VAL A 235 -1.88 -5.05 -14.08
N ASN A 236 -0.79 -4.33 -13.79
CA ASN A 236 -0.43 -3.94 -12.43
C ASN A 236 -1.49 -3.02 -11.80
N ALA A 237 -2.02 -2.06 -12.56
CA ALA A 237 -3.11 -1.20 -12.07
C ALA A 237 -4.40 -1.97 -11.75
N LEU A 238 -4.69 -3.07 -12.44
CA LEU A 238 -5.84 -3.94 -12.15
C LEU A 238 -5.61 -4.86 -10.94
N LYS A 239 -4.35 -5.22 -10.65
CA LYS A 239 -3.99 -5.94 -9.42
C LYS A 239 -4.17 -5.04 -8.18
N GLU A 240 -3.84 -3.76 -8.31
CA GLU A 240 -4.08 -2.73 -7.29
C GLU A 240 -5.61 -2.54 -7.01
N LEU A 241 -5.98 -2.30 -5.77
CA LEU A 241 -7.37 -2.13 -5.29
C LEU A 241 -7.77 -0.66 -5.10
N ARG A 242 -6.88 0.17 -4.53
CA ARG A 242 -7.23 1.51 -4.03
C ARG A 242 -6.15 2.56 -4.27
N THR A 243 -5.31 2.37 -5.29
CA THR A 243 -4.33 3.37 -5.69
C THR A 243 -4.96 4.44 -6.59
N LYS A 244 -4.30 5.60 -6.67
CA LYS A 244 -4.63 6.64 -7.66
C LYS A 244 -4.56 6.12 -9.10
N ARG A 245 -3.71 5.12 -9.36
CA ARG A 245 -3.55 4.51 -10.69
C ARG A 245 -4.77 3.65 -11.04
N ALA A 246 -5.17 2.75 -10.14
CA ALA A 246 -6.39 1.96 -10.29
C ALA A 246 -7.63 2.87 -10.45
N PHE A 247 -7.69 3.96 -9.68
CA PHE A 247 -8.76 4.96 -9.79
C PHE A 247 -8.78 5.68 -11.14
N ASN A 248 -7.61 6.15 -11.61
CA ASN A 248 -7.52 6.81 -12.90
C ASN A 248 -7.91 5.85 -14.04
N LEU A 249 -7.59 4.55 -13.90
CA LEU A 249 -8.02 3.53 -14.84
C LEU A 249 -9.54 3.38 -14.83
N LEU A 250 -10.15 3.20 -13.65
CA LEU A 250 -11.61 3.12 -13.48
C LEU A 250 -12.32 4.31 -14.14
N LYS A 251 -11.90 5.54 -13.80
CA LYS A 251 -12.49 6.77 -14.37
C LYS A 251 -12.27 6.89 -15.87
N LYS A 252 -11.11 6.48 -16.38
CA LYS A 252 -10.82 6.49 -17.82
C LYS A 252 -11.75 5.51 -18.56
N THR A 253 -11.94 4.31 -18.01
CA THR A 253 -12.85 3.30 -18.56
C THR A 253 -14.28 3.80 -18.54
N GLU A 254 -14.76 4.34 -17.41
CA GLU A 254 -16.10 4.93 -17.27
C GLU A 254 -16.36 6.02 -18.32
N LEU A 255 -15.40 6.93 -18.53
CA LEU A 255 -15.52 7.99 -19.53
C LEU A 255 -15.56 7.46 -20.97
N ALA A 256 -14.88 6.36 -21.27
CA ALA A 256 -14.89 5.77 -22.61
C ALA A 256 -16.31 5.31 -23.02
N PHE A 257 -17.07 4.73 -22.09
CA PHE A 257 -18.45 4.29 -22.34
C PHE A 257 -19.45 5.45 -22.49
N LYS A 258 -19.12 6.64 -21.98
CA LYS A 258 -19.93 7.86 -22.14
C LYS A 258 -19.73 8.54 -23.50
N THR A 259 -18.81 8.05 -24.34
CA THR A 259 -18.55 8.63 -25.65
C THR A 259 -19.56 8.18 -26.70
N GLU A 260 -19.78 9.03 -27.72
CA GLU A 260 -20.65 8.70 -28.85
C GLU A 260 -20.07 7.56 -29.71
N GLY A 261 -18.75 7.40 -29.74
CA GLY A 261 -18.06 6.35 -30.49
C GLY A 261 -18.27 4.94 -29.93
N THR A 262 -17.74 3.94 -30.67
CA THR A 262 -17.63 2.56 -30.22
C THR A 262 -16.48 2.43 -29.21
N VAL A 263 -16.74 1.74 -28.10
CA VAL A 263 -15.69 1.41 -27.13
C VAL A 263 -14.85 0.25 -27.67
N SER A 264 -13.52 0.33 -27.49
CA SER A 264 -12.61 -0.72 -27.91
C SER A 264 -12.70 -1.97 -27.03
N LEU A 265 -12.47 -3.15 -27.62
CA LEU A 265 -12.62 -4.45 -26.95
C LEU A 265 -11.76 -4.60 -25.69
N ASP A 266 -10.53 -4.05 -25.69
CA ASP A 266 -9.65 -4.02 -24.53
C ASP A 266 -10.28 -3.27 -23.34
N THR A 267 -10.94 -2.15 -23.61
CA THR A 267 -11.64 -1.32 -22.62
C THR A 267 -12.91 -2.00 -22.12
N ILE A 268 -13.63 -2.74 -22.98
CA ILE A 268 -14.77 -3.57 -22.58
C ILE A 268 -14.31 -4.68 -21.60
N ILE A 269 -13.22 -5.36 -21.91
CA ILE A 269 -12.65 -6.40 -21.04
C ILE A 269 -12.21 -5.80 -19.69
N PHE A 270 -11.62 -4.60 -19.68
CA PHE A 270 -11.29 -3.91 -18.43
C PHE A 270 -12.50 -3.62 -17.57
N GLU A 271 -13.57 -3.06 -18.14
CA GLU A 271 -14.78 -2.77 -17.37
C GLU A 271 -15.37 -4.04 -16.76
N LYS A 272 -15.38 -5.14 -17.52
CA LYS A 272 -15.82 -6.44 -17.01
C LYS A 272 -15.00 -6.88 -15.79
N ILE A 273 -13.67 -6.81 -15.87
CA ILE A 273 -12.78 -7.15 -14.75
C ILE A 273 -13.02 -6.25 -13.55
N LEU A 274 -13.19 -4.94 -13.77
CA LEU A 274 -13.43 -3.96 -12.71
C LEU A 274 -14.72 -4.27 -11.95
N ILE A 275 -15.80 -4.60 -12.67
CA ILE A 275 -17.10 -4.97 -12.08
C ILE A 275 -17.00 -6.32 -11.37
N HIS A 276 -16.41 -7.35 -12.01
CA HIS A 276 -16.26 -8.69 -11.43
C HIS A 276 -15.49 -8.64 -10.12
N ASN A 277 -14.33 -7.99 -10.12
CA ASN A 277 -13.46 -7.84 -8.95
C ASN A 277 -13.97 -6.77 -7.98
N PHE A 278 -15.10 -6.14 -8.28
CA PHE A 278 -15.75 -5.15 -7.43
C PHE A 278 -14.80 -3.99 -7.03
N LYS A 279 -13.98 -3.55 -7.99
CA LYS A 279 -12.94 -2.52 -7.88
C LYS A 279 -13.52 -1.09 -7.89
N GLY A 280 -13.27 -0.30 -6.86
CA GLY A 280 -13.77 1.09 -6.76
C GLY A 280 -14.98 1.26 -5.84
N TYR A 281 -15.37 0.21 -5.12
CA TYR A 281 -16.41 0.28 -4.10
C TYR A 281 -16.05 1.18 -2.90
N HIS A 282 -14.76 1.38 -2.64
CA HIS A 282 -14.25 2.18 -1.52
C HIS A 282 -13.20 3.19 -2.01
N ILE A 283 -13.63 4.20 -2.77
CA ILE A 283 -12.74 5.31 -3.18
C ILE A 283 -12.37 6.12 -1.93
N ASP A 284 -13.36 6.47 -1.10
CA ASP A 284 -13.20 6.84 0.30
C ASP A 284 -14.50 6.51 1.09
N ARG A 285 -14.61 6.87 2.38
CA ARG A 285 -15.85 6.65 3.17
C ARG A 285 -17.08 7.45 2.69
N ARG A 286 -16.95 8.28 1.66
CA ARG A 286 -17.91 9.31 1.19
C ARG A 286 -18.17 9.27 -0.31
N GLU A 287 -17.37 8.58 -1.10
CA GLU A 287 -17.54 8.38 -2.53
C GLU A 287 -17.48 6.88 -2.80
N SER A 288 -18.64 6.29 -3.09
CA SER A 288 -18.74 4.91 -3.57
C SER A 288 -19.56 4.90 -4.85
N TYR A 289 -19.03 4.22 -5.86
CA TYR A 289 -19.60 3.91 -7.18
C TYR A 289 -19.10 4.77 -8.36
N GLN A 290 -18.34 4.14 -9.27
CA GLN A 290 -17.71 4.77 -10.44
C GLN A 290 -17.64 3.84 -11.67
N TYR A 291 -18.44 2.78 -11.69
CA TYR A 291 -18.60 1.96 -12.90
C TYR A 291 -19.56 2.64 -13.87
N ILE A 292 -19.62 2.08 -15.06
CA ILE A 292 -20.70 2.38 -15.99
C ILE A 292 -22.04 1.82 -15.48
N PHE A 293 -23.14 2.33 -16.02
CA PHE A 293 -24.48 1.80 -15.79
C PHE A 293 -24.86 0.80 -16.89
N PRO A 294 -25.75 -0.17 -16.59
CA PRO A 294 -26.20 -1.16 -17.58
C PRO A 294 -26.75 -0.54 -18.88
N PHE A 295 -27.45 0.60 -18.83
CA PHE A 295 -27.90 1.27 -20.06
C PHE A 295 -26.75 1.74 -20.95
N GLN A 296 -25.60 2.13 -20.37
CA GLN A 296 -24.42 2.51 -21.16
C GLN A 296 -23.80 1.30 -21.86
N VAL A 297 -23.85 0.12 -21.24
CA VAL A 297 -23.48 -1.15 -21.90
C VAL A 297 -24.41 -1.41 -23.08
N TYR A 298 -25.72 -1.22 -22.89
CA TYR A 298 -26.70 -1.42 -23.96
C TYR A 298 -26.52 -0.42 -25.11
N GLU A 299 -26.20 0.83 -24.83
CA GLU A 299 -25.87 1.81 -25.87
C GLU A 299 -24.70 1.37 -26.73
N GLN A 300 -23.67 0.74 -26.14
CA GLN A 300 -22.55 0.20 -26.89
C GLN A 300 -22.92 -1.07 -27.66
N LEU A 301 -23.77 -1.94 -27.09
CA LEU A 301 -24.29 -3.14 -27.79
C LEU A 301 -24.99 -2.78 -29.10
N ARG A 302 -25.72 -1.65 -29.15
CA ARG A 302 -26.41 -1.18 -30.36
C ARG A 302 -25.47 -0.72 -31.46
N LYS A 303 -24.20 -0.44 -31.15
CA LYS A 303 -23.21 0.10 -32.09
C LYS A 303 -22.33 -0.99 -32.72
N VAL A 304 -22.44 -2.23 -32.27
CA VAL A 304 -21.59 -3.35 -32.71
C VAL A 304 -22.43 -4.47 -33.35
N ASP A 305 -21.79 -5.34 -34.12
CA ASP A 305 -22.46 -6.52 -34.69
C ASP A 305 -22.87 -7.46 -33.54
N PRO A 306 -24.13 -7.94 -33.49
CA PRO A 306 -24.58 -8.83 -32.42
C PRO A 306 -23.78 -10.12 -32.21
N LYS A 307 -23.02 -10.56 -33.22
CA LYS A 307 -22.15 -11.75 -33.17
C LYS A 307 -20.67 -11.42 -33.01
N SER A 308 -20.33 -10.15 -32.83
CA SER A 308 -18.95 -9.70 -32.64
C SER A 308 -18.39 -10.13 -31.27
N PRO A 309 -17.06 -10.22 -31.13
CA PRO A 309 -16.40 -10.32 -29.84
C PRO A 309 -16.81 -9.21 -28.87
N GLU A 310 -16.97 -7.98 -29.35
CA GLU A 310 -17.42 -6.82 -28.57
C GLU A 310 -18.81 -7.06 -27.99
N ALA A 311 -19.76 -7.51 -28.81
CA ALA A 311 -21.11 -7.84 -28.33
C ALA A 311 -21.08 -8.94 -27.27
N THR A 312 -20.25 -9.96 -27.47
CA THR A 312 -20.08 -11.06 -26.50
C THR A 312 -19.56 -10.54 -25.16
N GLU A 313 -18.52 -9.70 -25.16
CA GLU A 313 -17.94 -9.18 -23.92
C GLU A 313 -18.82 -8.12 -23.25
N LEU A 314 -19.58 -7.33 -24.01
CA LEU A 314 -20.60 -6.43 -23.45
C LEU A 314 -21.74 -7.20 -22.78
N LEU A 315 -22.17 -8.33 -23.34
CA LEU A 315 -23.13 -9.23 -22.69
C LEU A 315 -22.55 -9.86 -21.43
N ASN A 316 -21.24 -10.18 -21.40
CA ASN A 316 -20.58 -10.63 -20.17
C ASN A 316 -20.58 -9.53 -19.10
N ILE A 317 -20.41 -8.26 -19.45
CA ILE A 317 -20.59 -7.15 -18.49
C ILE A 317 -22.01 -7.14 -17.90
N LEU A 318 -23.04 -7.30 -18.73
CA LEU A 318 -24.43 -7.40 -18.23
C LEU A 318 -24.63 -8.61 -17.32
N ALA A 319 -23.91 -9.71 -17.58
CA ALA A 319 -23.91 -10.88 -16.69
C ALA A 319 -23.29 -10.55 -15.33
N GLU A 320 -22.17 -9.83 -15.29
CA GLU A 320 -21.56 -9.38 -14.02
C GLU A 320 -22.52 -8.47 -13.22
N PHE A 321 -23.21 -7.54 -13.90
CA PHE A 321 -24.24 -6.72 -13.25
C PHE A 321 -25.43 -7.54 -12.73
N TYR A 322 -25.83 -8.57 -13.47
CA TYR A 322 -26.89 -9.49 -13.03
C TYR A 322 -26.47 -10.24 -11.75
N GLU A 323 -25.25 -10.77 -11.71
CA GLU A 323 -24.73 -11.43 -10.51
C GLU A 323 -24.66 -10.47 -9.31
N LEU A 324 -24.16 -9.24 -9.51
CA LEU A 324 -24.18 -8.18 -8.48
C LEU A 324 -25.60 -7.89 -7.97
N SER A 325 -26.58 -7.90 -8.87
CA SER A 325 -27.99 -7.68 -8.54
C SER A 325 -28.59 -8.82 -7.70
N LEU A 326 -28.12 -10.06 -7.86
CA LEU A 326 -28.53 -11.18 -7.02
C LEU A 326 -28.05 -11.02 -5.56
N TYR A 327 -26.85 -10.48 -5.34
CA TYR A 327 -26.38 -10.15 -3.99
C TYR A 327 -27.23 -9.05 -3.35
N TYR A 328 -27.67 -8.06 -4.13
CA TYR A 328 -28.55 -6.98 -3.65
C TYR A 328 -29.91 -7.49 -3.16
N LEU A 329 -30.47 -8.50 -3.83
CA LEU A 329 -31.71 -9.15 -3.45
C LEU A 329 -31.58 -10.18 -2.31
N ASP A 330 -30.37 -10.42 -1.80
CA ASP A 330 -30.05 -11.58 -0.94
C ASP A 330 -30.50 -12.93 -1.56
N ALA A 331 -30.61 -12.97 -2.90
CA ALA A 331 -31.04 -14.13 -3.68
C ALA A 331 -29.86 -15.00 -4.15
N PHE A 332 -28.64 -14.61 -3.82
CA PHE A 332 -27.43 -15.35 -4.18
C PHE A 332 -27.16 -16.48 -3.17
N ASP A 333 -27.44 -17.73 -3.58
CA ASP A 333 -27.16 -18.97 -2.83
C ASP A 333 -25.79 -19.60 -3.21
N GLY A 334 -25.01 -18.93 -4.06
CA GLY A 334 -23.65 -19.37 -4.38
C GLY A 334 -22.81 -19.32 -3.12
N GLY A 335 -22.52 -20.50 -2.56
CA GLY A 335 -22.02 -20.68 -1.20
C GLY A 335 -20.99 -19.65 -0.77
N GLN A 336 -21.07 -19.23 0.50
CA GLN A 336 -20.20 -18.26 1.19
C GLN A 336 -18.70 -18.64 1.25
N GLN A 337 -18.21 -19.51 0.37
CA GLN A 337 -16.85 -20.03 0.39
C GLN A 337 -15.82 -19.04 -0.15
N SER A 338 -16.24 -18.07 -0.97
CA SER A 338 -15.35 -17.08 -1.59
C SER A 338 -15.28 -15.78 -0.78
N THR A 339 -14.06 -15.25 -0.62
CA THR A 339 -13.83 -13.99 0.12
C THR A 339 -14.43 -12.80 -0.64
N LEU A 340 -14.31 -12.79 -1.97
CA LEU A 340 -14.89 -11.77 -2.84
C LEU A 340 -16.42 -11.77 -2.74
N ASN A 341 -17.06 -12.94 -2.72
CA ASN A 341 -18.51 -13.07 -2.60
C ASN A 341 -19.01 -12.57 -1.24
N ALA A 342 -18.28 -12.84 -0.16
CA ALA A 342 -18.61 -12.31 1.16
C ALA A 342 -18.52 -10.77 1.20
N ILE A 343 -17.53 -10.17 0.53
CA ILE A 343 -17.39 -8.72 0.40
C ILE A 343 -18.54 -8.13 -0.41
N LYS A 344 -18.86 -8.70 -1.58
CA LYS A 344 -20.00 -8.31 -2.42
C LYS A 344 -21.31 -8.39 -1.65
N LYS A 345 -21.57 -9.51 -0.96
CA LYS A 345 -22.78 -9.69 -0.14
C LYS A 345 -22.88 -8.67 0.98
N SER A 346 -21.87 -8.58 1.85
CA SER A 346 -21.88 -7.63 2.98
C SER A 346 -22.05 -6.18 2.54
N THR A 347 -21.47 -5.85 1.39
CA THR A 347 -21.64 -4.55 0.75
C THR A 347 -23.08 -4.30 0.31
N MET A 348 -23.62 -5.21 -0.49
CA MET A 348 -24.94 -5.04 -1.08
C MET A 348 -26.04 -5.09 -0.02
N GLU A 349 -25.89 -5.91 1.02
CA GLU A 349 -26.75 -5.92 2.20
C GLU A 349 -26.74 -4.57 2.94
N LYS A 350 -25.57 -3.94 3.10
CA LYS A 350 -25.49 -2.59 3.68
C LYS A 350 -26.20 -1.59 2.77
N ALA A 351 -25.97 -1.63 1.46
CA ALA A 351 -26.63 -0.75 0.52
C ALA A 351 -28.17 -0.90 0.55
N ASN A 352 -28.67 -2.12 0.78
CA ASN A 352 -30.10 -2.40 0.86
C ASN A 352 -30.72 -2.09 2.25
N SER A 353 -29.97 -2.27 3.34
CA SER A 353 -30.47 -2.15 4.73
C SER A 353 -30.53 -0.71 5.28
N TYR A 354 -29.81 0.25 4.70
CA TYR A 354 -29.91 1.64 5.13
C TYR A 354 -31.16 2.32 4.56
N LEU A 355 -32.19 2.44 5.40
CA LEU A 355 -33.33 3.38 5.30
C LEU A 355 -32.91 4.87 5.29
N ASP A 356 -31.61 5.16 5.26
CA ASP A 356 -31.06 6.51 5.18
C ASP A 356 -30.71 6.78 3.70
N HIS A 357 -31.36 7.79 3.13
CA HIS A 357 -31.25 8.22 1.72
C HIS A 357 -29.87 8.81 1.37
N SER A 358 -28.78 8.16 1.77
CA SER A 358 -27.46 8.51 1.29
C SER A 358 -27.38 8.23 -0.22
N TYR A 359 -26.80 9.17 -0.96
CA TYR A 359 -26.74 9.17 -2.43
C TYR A 359 -26.24 7.83 -3.02
N HIS A 360 -25.40 7.08 -2.30
CA HIS A 360 -24.80 5.84 -2.77
C HIS A 360 -25.79 4.67 -2.91
N ASN A 361 -26.86 4.62 -2.11
CA ASN A 361 -27.86 3.56 -2.24
C ASN A 361 -28.69 3.71 -3.51
N ALA A 362 -28.79 4.94 -4.05
CA ALA A 362 -29.52 5.19 -5.28
C ALA A 362 -28.84 4.49 -6.46
N ASP A 363 -27.51 4.58 -6.57
CA ASP A 363 -26.77 4.05 -7.73
C ASP A 363 -26.90 2.53 -7.87
N TYR A 364 -26.86 1.77 -6.77
CA TYR A 364 -27.09 0.33 -6.81
C TYR A 364 -28.52 -0.03 -7.19
N ASN A 365 -29.49 0.74 -6.71
CA ASN A 365 -30.88 0.55 -7.07
C ASN A 365 -31.10 0.88 -8.57
N PHE A 366 -30.44 1.91 -9.09
CA PHE A 366 -30.40 2.22 -10.52
C PHE A 366 -29.77 1.05 -11.31
N MET A 367 -28.56 0.61 -10.94
CA MET A 367 -27.88 -0.53 -11.57
C MET A 367 -28.77 -1.78 -11.58
N TYR A 368 -29.33 -2.15 -10.41
CA TYR A 368 -30.22 -3.29 -10.26
C TYR A 368 -31.41 -3.21 -11.22
N ASN A 369 -32.18 -2.12 -11.17
CA ASN A 369 -33.39 -1.99 -11.99
C ASN A 369 -33.08 -1.96 -13.49
N GLN A 370 -32.03 -1.24 -13.90
CA GLN A 370 -31.62 -1.17 -15.31
C GLN A 370 -31.21 -2.54 -15.83
N THR A 371 -30.48 -3.32 -15.02
CA THR A 371 -30.05 -4.67 -15.39
C THR A 371 -31.24 -5.57 -15.69
N TYR A 372 -32.20 -5.68 -14.77
CA TYR A 372 -33.38 -6.51 -14.98
C TYR A 372 -34.26 -6.02 -16.14
N TYR A 373 -34.40 -4.69 -16.29
CA TYR A 373 -35.11 -4.08 -17.42
C TYR A 373 -34.49 -4.50 -18.76
N LEU A 374 -33.18 -4.35 -18.87
CA LEU A 374 -32.45 -4.70 -20.09
C LEU A 374 -32.53 -6.18 -20.39
N LEU A 375 -32.30 -7.06 -19.40
CA LEU A 375 -32.33 -8.51 -19.64
C LEU A 375 -33.71 -8.97 -20.12
N TYR A 376 -34.78 -8.47 -19.53
CA TYR A 376 -36.14 -8.77 -19.95
C TYR A 376 -36.39 -8.38 -21.41
N HIS A 377 -36.04 -7.14 -21.78
CA HIS A 377 -36.29 -6.64 -23.14
C HIS A 377 -35.35 -7.27 -24.18
N LEU A 378 -34.08 -7.48 -23.86
CA LEU A 378 -33.11 -8.15 -24.74
C LEU A 378 -33.52 -9.61 -25.04
N GLN A 379 -34.01 -10.33 -24.03
CA GLN A 379 -34.54 -11.68 -24.21
C GLN A 379 -35.77 -11.70 -25.12
N LYS A 380 -36.66 -10.71 -24.97
CA LYS A 380 -37.85 -10.56 -25.82
C LYS A 380 -37.51 -10.23 -27.27
N LEU A 381 -36.49 -9.39 -27.49
CA LEU A 381 -35.98 -9.09 -28.83
C LEU A 381 -35.35 -10.32 -29.50
N GLY A 382 -34.80 -11.25 -28.72
CA GLY A 382 -34.27 -12.53 -29.19
C GLY A 382 -32.93 -12.45 -29.93
N THR A 383 -32.41 -11.24 -30.18
CA THR A 383 -31.16 -10.98 -30.91
C THR A 383 -29.96 -11.70 -30.29
N TYR A 384 -29.93 -11.81 -28.96
CA TYR A 384 -28.79 -12.32 -28.19
C TYR A 384 -29.05 -13.67 -27.51
N ASN A 385 -30.10 -14.39 -27.90
CA ASN A 385 -30.48 -15.68 -27.28
C ASN A 385 -29.41 -16.78 -27.39
N HIS A 386 -28.38 -16.57 -28.22
CA HIS A 386 -27.24 -17.46 -28.33
C HIS A 386 -26.25 -17.30 -27.16
N HIS A 387 -26.36 -16.25 -26.35
CA HIS A 387 -25.47 -15.99 -25.23
C HIS A 387 -25.93 -16.70 -23.94
N PRO A 388 -25.03 -17.37 -23.18
CA PRO A 388 -25.40 -18.14 -21.98
C PRO A 388 -26.13 -17.36 -20.88
N LEU A 389 -25.99 -16.03 -20.86
CA LEU A 389 -26.69 -15.14 -19.93
C LEU A 389 -28.21 -15.37 -19.93
N PHE A 390 -28.80 -15.58 -21.11
CA PHE A 390 -30.25 -15.71 -21.27
C PHE A 390 -30.79 -17.12 -20.97
N GLU A 391 -29.91 -18.09 -20.75
CA GLU A 391 -30.28 -19.41 -20.23
C GLU A 391 -30.45 -19.39 -18.71
N LYS A 392 -29.65 -18.54 -18.02
CA LYS A 392 -29.59 -18.45 -16.56
C LYS A 392 -30.50 -17.38 -15.97
N ALA A 393 -30.66 -16.25 -16.68
CA ALA A 393 -31.41 -15.11 -16.16
C ALA A 393 -32.92 -15.44 -16.08
N THR A 394 -33.49 -15.34 -14.89
CA THR A 394 -34.95 -15.42 -14.71
C THR A 394 -35.59 -14.09 -15.09
N PRO A 395 -36.54 -14.06 -16.04
CA PRO A 395 -37.21 -12.84 -16.43
C PRO A 395 -38.23 -12.46 -15.36
N PHE A 396 -37.79 -11.71 -14.35
CA PHE A 396 -38.73 -10.94 -13.55
C PHE A 396 -39.23 -9.76 -14.40
N PRO A 397 -40.54 -9.50 -14.46
CA PRO A 397 -41.04 -8.30 -15.12
C PRO A 397 -40.39 -7.08 -14.43
N PRO A 398 -39.74 -6.19 -15.20
CA PRO A 398 -38.94 -5.14 -14.61
C PRO A 398 -39.82 -4.10 -13.91
N ALA A 399 -39.25 -3.43 -12.91
CA ALA A 399 -39.91 -2.29 -12.28
C ALA A 399 -40.20 -1.21 -13.33
N ILE A 400 -41.39 -0.59 -13.24
CA ILE A 400 -41.90 0.43 -14.18
C ILE A 400 -41.04 1.72 -14.16
N LEU A 401 -40.11 1.84 -13.22
CA LEU A 401 -39.37 3.06 -12.89
C LEU A 401 -38.60 3.67 -14.08
N PHE A 402 -38.19 2.86 -15.07
CA PHE A 402 -37.46 3.31 -16.25
C PHE A 402 -38.26 3.23 -17.55
N ASP A 403 -39.49 2.73 -17.51
CA ASP A 403 -40.19 2.30 -18.72
C ASP A 403 -40.45 3.46 -19.70
N SER A 404 -40.85 4.63 -19.19
CA SER A 404 -41.08 5.82 -20.03
C SER A 404 -39.78 6.34 -20.65
N TRP A 405 -38.75 6.56 -19.83
CA TRP A 405 -37.45 7.07 -20.28
C TRP A 405 -36.77 6.09 -21.24
N ALA A 406 -36.73 4.80 -20.91
CA ALA A 406 -36.10 3.78 -21.72
C ALA A 406 -36.82 3.60 -23.07
N LYS A 407 -38.16 3.66 -23.12
CA LYS A 407 -38.90 3.62 -24.39
C LYS A 407 -38.72 4.88 -25.24
N GLU A 408 -38.45 6.02 -24.62
CA GLU A 408 -38.11 7.25 -25.34
C GLU A 408 -36.72 7.15 -26.00
N HIS A 409 -35.74 6.63 -25.26
CA HIS A 409 -34.33 6.54 -25.70
C HIS A 409 -34.03 5.29 -26.54
N PHE A 410 -34.78 4.21 -26.31
CA PHE A 410 -34.66 2.90 -26.96
C PHE A 410 -36.05 2.47 -27.50
N PRO A 411 -36.47 3.00 -28.67
CA PRO A 411 -37.79 2.73 -29.24
C PRO A 411 -38.09 1.25 -29.47
N GLU A 412 -37.06 0.43 -29.67
CA GLU A 412 -37.15 -1.03 -29.79
C GLU A 412 -37.72 -1.73 -28.55
N PHE A 413 -37.72 -1.09 -27.37
CA PHE A 413 -38.32 -1.65 -26.16
C PHE A 413 -39.85 -1.41 -26.05
N LYS A 414 -40.46 -0.74 -27.03
CA LYS A 414 -41.92 -0.53 -27.06
C LYS A 414 -42.71 -1.78 -27.47
N THR A 415 -42.09 -2.71 -28.20
CA THR A 415 -42.69 -3.97 -28.66
C THR A 415 -42.82 -4.96 -27.54
#